data_AF-A0A061SEE5-F1
#
_entry.id   AF-A0A061SEE5-F1
#
_cell.length_a   1.000
_cell.length_b   1.000
_cell.length_c   1.000
_cell.angle_alpha   90.00
_cell.angle_beta   90.00
_cell.angle_gamma   90.00
#
_symmetry.space_group_name_H-M   'P 1'
#
loop_
_entity.id
_entity.type
_entity.pdbx_description
1 polymer ?
#
loop_
_entity_poly.entity_id
_entity_poly.type
_entity_poly.pdbx_seq_one_letter_code
_entity_poly.pdbx_strand_id
1 'polypeptide(L)'
;STDTVSAENFLNMGQFASLLGSGDDNRKGAGLIAVTWNVAAINNNPFEYYITHTNPQYGELMEAVEKFISNPGEDDFTVDQVFTDDMFKELQGLMQAEGWAHVDRVASRWNDDLRKRKIVSEFLKDKDIGAKRLASMPDRVTNTITTTSGSAFRPCVTNLYEGELTSTERWWRAWSAFMFQVQLEVRTRMGVEKQRACSMLLPISSSKYPAITPEEEEMSIPLQMLCLAIFDAILVHMMNKLAPDSWHGLKLSMCEALSTRKGEKTLKILETVYTDADVICLQEVSAEWLRMFSSSKMSRSFHLLAPSHLDTKRNQNSVILVRRELFALETAVEVTQDAVAQMPKHSAVPVSAGDLCAYTLASKKGNHYLLASFHGDTNGLATIPVVQAVAALASKEEGTRLLFGLDANTYEIGQPGKTQGVAEFAMAFRELGLTSCWGRDPDPTNYTTLNSRTFLQPQLNKAVPMSECRTSPLTDRNPKDFILFSEKDFVKEVTIKDNTGSKDYKEDIPFPTLDFPSDHGIVATALRVLI
;
A
#
# COMPACT_ATOMS: atom_id res chain seq x y z
N SER A 1 -35.10 -31.85 5.49
CA SER A 1 -33.74 -32.38 5.41
C SER A 1 -33.03 -31.61 4.32
N THR A 2 -31.92 -30.91 4.51
CA THR A 2 -30.91 -30.72 5.57
C THR A 2 -29.82 -29.98 4.77
N ASP A 3 -29.17 -28.88 5.13
CA ASP A 3 -29.17 -28.03 6.31
C ASP A 3 -28.72 -26.64 5.83
N THR A 4 -29.39 -25.61 6.32
CA THR A 4 -28.89 -24.23 6.25
C THR A 4 -27.67 -24.13 7.17
N VAL A 5 -26.51 -23.80 6.60
CA VAL A 5 -25.31 -23.42 7.34
C VAL A 5 -25.70 -22.20 8.20
N SER A 6 -25.84 -22.44 9.50
CA SER A 6 -26.13 -21.41 10.48
C SER A 6 -24.95 -20.45 10.57
N ALA A 7 -25.24 -19.16 10.48
CA ALA A 7 -24.31 -18.10 10.86
C ALA A 7 -23.71 -18.42 12.23
N GLU A 8 -22.38 -18.58 12.29
CA GLU A 8 -21.67 -18.64 13.56
C GLU A 8 -22.00 -17.35 14.33
N ASN A 9 -22.54 -17.51 15.53
CA ASN A 9 -22.82 -16.41 16.43
C ASN A 9 -21.49 -15.71 16.78
N PHE A 10 -21.21 -14.59 16.14
CA PHE A 10 -20.11 -13.70 16.51
C PHE A 10 -20.34 -13.21 17.94
N LEU A 11 -19.54 -13.70 18.89
CA LEU A 11 -19.46 -13.14 20.24
C LEU A 11 -18.91 -11.72 20.16
N ASN A 12 -19.52 -10.75 20.86
CA ASN A 12 -18.96 -9.40 20.95
C ASN A 12 -17.76 -9.38 21.92
N MET A 13 -16.81 -8.46 21.71
CA MET A 13 -15.56 -8.39 22.48
C MET A 13 -15.74 -8.07 23.99
N GLY A 14 -16.90 -7.58 24.42
CA GLY A 14 -17.26 -7.47 25.85
C GLY A 14 -17.42 -8.85 26.51
N GLN A 15 -17.88 -9.85 25.76
CA GLN A 15 -17.86 -11.26 26.19
C GLN A 15 -16.44 -11.86 26.08
N PHE A 16 -15.62 -11.41 25.11
CA PHE A 16 -14.21 -11.79 24.89
C PHE A 16 -13.28 -11.42 26.05
N ALA A 17 -13.39 -10.20 26.60
CA ALA A 17 -12.61 -9.80 27.78
C ALA A 17 -13.11 -10.49 29.06
N SER A 18 -14.40 -10.84 29.13
CA SER A 18 -14.99 -11.53 30.28
C SER A 18 -14.52 -12.99 30.40
N LEU A 19 -14.26 -13.67 29.28
CA LEU A 19 -13.74 -15.04 29.24
C LEU A 19 -12.27 -15.15 29.67
N LEU A 20 -11.48 -14.09 29.47
CA LEU A 20 -10.06 -14.02 29.90
C LEU A 20 -9.87 -13.34 31.27
N GLY A 21 -10.94 -12.84 31.89
CA GLY A 21 -10.90 -12.06 33.12
C GLY A 21 -10.70 -10.56 32.82
N SER A 22 -11.76 -9.78 32.96
CA SER A 22 -11.72 -8.33 32.82
C SER A 22 -11.13 -7.69 34.08
N GLY A 23 -9.95 -7.10 33.97
CA GLY A 23 -9.32 -6.28 34.99
C GLY A 23 -7.82 -6.50 35.05
N ASP A 24 -7.07 -5.40 35.18
CA ASP A 24 -5.60 -5.34 35.27
C ASP A 24 -4.98 -6.29 36.33
N ASP A 25 -5.77 -6.86 37.24
CA ASP A 25 -5.29 -7.75 38.30
C ASP A 25 -5.76 -9.21 38.22
N ASN A 26 -6.56 -9.63 37.22
CA ASN A 26 -7.21 -10.95 37.28
C ASN A 26 -7.31 -11.74 35.96
N ARG A 27 -6.50 -11.44 34.94
CA ARG A 27 -6.24 -12.41 33.87
C ARG A 27 -5.53 -13.61 34.48
N LYS A 28 -6.31 -14.62 34.88
CA LYS A 28 -5.83 -15.91 35.38
C LYS A 28 -5.14 -16.69 34.26
N GLY A 29 -3.95 -16.21 33.88
CA GLY A 29 -2.79 -16.99 33.47
C GLY A 29 -2.83 -17.87 32.22
N ALA A 30 -3.93 -17.99 31.48
CA ALA A 30 -4.02 -19.01 30.44
C ALA A 30 -4.26 -18.50 29.01
N GLY A 31 -4.27 -17.19 28.70
CA GLY A 31 -4.52 -16.72 27.34
C GLY A 31 -3.75 -15.48 26.91
N LEU A 32 -3.64 -15.29 25.59
CA LEU A 32 -3.03 -14.16 24.89
C LEU A 32 -4.00 -13.60 23.85
N ILE A 33 -3.98 -12.28 23.66
CA ILE A 33 -4.61 -11.62 22.52
C ILE A 33 -3.52 -11.18 21.56
N ALA A 34 -3.54 -11.72 20.34
CA ALA A 34 -2.63 -11.40 19.27
C ALA A 34 -3.35 -10.56 18.20
N VAL A 35 -2.67 -9.54 17.67
CA VAL A 35 -3.17 -8.68 16.60
C VAL A 35 -2.14 -8.62 15.48
N THR A 36 -2.56 -8.63 14.23
CA THR A 36 -1.73 -8.28 13.09
C THR A 36 -2.40 -7.20 12.24
N TRP A 37 -1.61 -6.27 11.71
CA TRP A 37 -2.11 -5.23 10.83
C TRP A 37 -1.02 -4.70 9.89
N ASN A 38 -1.23 -4.85 8.58
CA ASN A 38 -0.49 -4.05 7.61
C ASN A 38 -1.01 -2.61 7.65
N VAL A 39 -0.17 -1.68 8.12
CA VAL A 39 -0.55 -0.27 8.25
C VAL A 39 -0.22 0.54 7.00
N ALA A 40 0.09 -0.11 5.88
CA ALA A 40 0.17 0.51 4.57
C ALA A 40 -1.15 1.21 4.21
N ALA A 41 -1.09 2.06 3.19
CA ALA A 41 -2.26 2.74 2.66
C ALA A 41 -2.05 2.95 1.18
N ILE A 42 -3.13 3.39 0.54
CA ILE A 42 -3.14 3.94 -0.81
C ILE A 42 -1.88 4.78 -1.05
N ASN A 43 -1.26 4.50 -2.19
CA ASN A 43 -0.11 5.19 -2.75
C ASN A 43 -0.30 6.72 -2.75
N ASN A 44 0.72 7.50 -3.07
CA ASN A 44 0.65 8.97 -3.04
C ASN A 44 -0.48 9.58 -3.89
N ASN A 45 -1.11 8.81 -4.78
CA ASN A 45 -2.31 9.19 -5.51
C ASN A 45 -3.60 8.91 -4.68
N PRO A 46 -4.27 9.95 -4.14
CA PRO A 46 -5.46 9.78 -3.31
C PRO A 46 -6.68 9.21 -4.07
N PHE A 47 -6.64 9.21 -5.40
CA PHE A 47 -7.68 8.64 -6.26
C PHE A 47 -7.27 7.29 -6.88
N GLU A 48 -6.11 6.70 -6.56
CA GLU A 48 -5.66 5.47 -7.26
C GLU A 48 -6.64 4.32 -7.09
N TYR A 49 -7.25 4.21 -5.91
CA TYR A 49 -8.21 3.18 -5.56
C TYR A 49 -9.54 3.78 -5.12
N TYR A 50 -10.63 3.06 -5.33
CA TYR A 50 -11.90 3.43 -4.72
C TYR A 50 -11.80 3.33 -3.21
N ILE A 51 -12.42 4.29 -2.51
CA ILE A 51 -12.52 4.30 -1.06
C ILE A 51 -13.97 4.41 -0.64
N THR A 52 -14.25 4.05 0.61
CA THR A 52 -15.51 4.42 1.23
C THR A 52 -15.41 5.85 1.77
N HIS A 53 -16.18 6.76 1.17
CA HIS A 53 -16.20 8.17 1.52
C HIS A 53 -17.59 8.59 2.02
N THR A 54 -17.66 9.46 3.04
CA THR A 54 -18.92 9.90 3.65
C THR A 54 -19.62 11.02 2.88
N ASN A 55 -18.86 11.84 2.13
CA ASN A 55 -19.43 12.83 1.21
C ASN A 55 -19.97 12.13 -0.07
N PRO A 56 -21.27 12.21 -0.38
CA PRO A 56 -21.86 11.58 -1.57
C PRO A 56 -21.27 12.10 -2.89
N GLN A 57 -20.74 13.34 -2.92
CA GLN A 57 -20.09 13.91 -4.10
C GLN A 57 -18.88 13.11 -4.58
N TYR A 58 -18.27 12.30 -3.70
CA TYR A 58 -17.20 11.37 -4.11
C TYR A 58 -17.73 10.31 -5.08
N GLY A 59 -18.86 9.66 -4.75
CA GLY A 59 -19.48 8.65 -5.61
C GLY A 59 -19.90 9.25 -6.94
N GLU A 60 -20.54 10.41 -6.92
CA GLU A 60 -20.94 11.16 -8.12
C GLU A 60 -19.74 11.49 -9.01
N LEU A 61 -18.63 11.94 -8.43
CA LEU A 61 -17.40 12.23 -9.15
C LEU A 61 -16.79 10.97 -9.78
N MET A 62 -16.71 9.87 -9.03
CA MET A 62 -16.15 8.61 -9.54
C MET A 62 -16.96 8.04 -10.70
N GLU A 63 -18.30 8.04 -10.58
CA GLU A 63 -19.20 7.63 -11.66
C GLU A 63 -19.07 8.56 -12.88
N ALA A 64 -18.97 9.87 -12.67
CA ALA A 64 -18.79 10.84 -13.74
C ALA A 64 -17.46 10.65 -14.48
N VAL A 65 -16.36 10.38 -13.76
CA VAL A 65 -15.04 10.08 -14.35
C VAL A 65 -15.10 8.79 -15.17
N GLU A 66 -15.70 7.73 -14.62
CA GLU A 66 -15.87 6.46 -15.34
C GLU A 66 -16.68 6.66 -16.62
N LYS A 67 -17.79 7.40 -16.56
CA LYS A 67 -18.63 7.71 -17.72
C LYS A 67 -17.88 8.52 -18.75
N PHE A 68 -17.14 9.56 -18.33
CA PHE A 68 -16.33 10.39 -19.21
C PHE A 68 -15.30 9.55 -19.96
N ILE A 69 -14.60 8.66 -19.27
CA ILE A 69 -13.58 7.81 -19.91
C ILE A 69 -14.22 6.72 -20.76
N SER A 70 -15.32 6.11 -20.31
CA SER A 70 -15.95 4.99 -21.02
C SER A 70 -16.67 5.45 -22.29
N ASN A 71 -17.41 6.55 -22.21
CA ASN A 71 -18.22 7.11 -23.28
C ASN A 71 -18.14 8.65 -23.30
N PRO A 72 -17.02 9.22 -23.78
CA PRO A 72 -16.78 10.67 -23.73
C PRO A 72 -17.71 11.48 -24.64
N GLY A 73 -18.28 10.89 -25.69
CA GLY A 73 -19.20 11.58 -26.61
C GLY A 73 -18.59 12.86 -27.19
N GLU A 74 -19.32 13.98 -27.09
CA GLU A 74 -18.87 15.30 -27.56
C GLU A 74 -17.74 15.90 -26.70
N ASP A 75 -17.49 15.33 -25.52
CA ASP A 75 -16.44 15.78 -24.61
C ASP A 75 -15.07 15.16 -24.94
N ASP A 76 -15.00 14.29 -25.95
CA ASP A 76 -13.74 13.79 -26.49
C ASP A 76 -13.09 14.84 -27.40
N PHE A 77 -12.53 15.87 -26.76
CA PHE A 77 -11.83 16.96 -27.41
C PHE A 77 -10.52 16.49 -28.05
N THR A 78 -9.99 17.28 -28.98
CA THR A 78 -8.60 17.08 -29.43
C THR A 78 -7.62 17.52 -28.33
N VAL A 79 -6.44 16.93 -28.30
CA VAL A 79 -5.41 17.24 -27.29
C VAL A 79 -5.08 18.73 -27.27
N ASP A 80 -5.01 19.41 -28.42
CA ASP A 80 -4.71 20.85 -28.49
C ASP A 80 -5.80 21.77 -27.93
N GLN A 81 -7.01 21.26 -27.67
CA GLN A 81 -8.05 22.00 -26.96
C GLN A 81 -7.84 22.00 -25.45
N VAL A 82 -6.99 21.10 -24.93
CA VAL A 82 -6.70 20.97 -23.50
C VAL A 82 -5.25 21.33 -23.17
N PHE A 83 -4.30 20.82 -23.94
CA PHE A 83 -2.89 21.19 -23.89
C PHE A 83 -2.56 22.02 -25.14
N THR A 84 -2.69 23.34 -25.05
CA THR A 84 -2.70 24.22 -26.22
C THR A 84 -1.36 24.31 -26.95
N ASP A 85 -1.38 24.80 -28.20
CA ASP A 85 -0.16 25.10 -28.96
C ASP A 85 0.77 26.08 -28.23
N ASP A 86 0.23 27.04 -27.48
CA ASP A 86 1.03 27.98 -26.68
C ASP A 86 1.75 27.27 -25.53
N MET A 87 1.07 26.35 -24.84
CA MET A 87 1.68 25.49 -23.81
C MET A 87 2.75 24.58 -24.41
N PHE A 88 2.48 23.97 -25.57
CA PHE A 88 3.47 23.17 -26.27
C PHE A 88 4.69 24.00 -26.68
N LYS A 89 4.49 25.20 -27.22
CA LYS A 89 5.58 26.10 -27.62
C LYS A 89 6.44 26.52 -26.43
N GLU A 90 5.82 26.83 -25.29
CA GLU A 90 6.53 27.11 -24.05
C GLU A 90 7.33 25.87 -23.58
N LEU A 91 6.71 24.69 -23.57
CA LEU A 91 7.38 23.43 -23.21
C LEU A 91 8.57 23.15 -24.13
N GLN A 92 8.40 23.34 -25.44
CA GLN A 92 9.46 23.19 -26.43
C GLN A 92 10.65 24.12 -26.12
N GLY A 93 10.37 25.38 -25.79
CA GLY A 93 11.39 26.34 -25.37
C GLY A 93 12.12 25.92 -24.09
N LEU A 94 11.39 25.39 -23.10
CA LEU A 94 11.96 24.86 -21.86
C LEU A 94 12.86 23.64 -22.11
N MET A 95 12.44 22.72 -22.98
CA MET A 95 13.23 21.54 -23.38
C MET A 95 14.50 21.94 -24.15
N GLN A 96 14.42 22.95 -25.02
CA GLN A 96 15.57 23.49 -25.74
C GLN A 96 16.55 24.20 -24.81
N ALA A 97 16.05 24.98 -23.84
CA ALA A 97 16.87 25.63 -22.83
C ALA A 97 17.61 24.63 -21.94
N GLU A 98 17.03 23.44 -21.73
CA GLU A 98 17.68 22.33 -21.04
C GLU A 98 18.73 21.60 -21.89
N GLY A 99 18.86 21.96 -23.17
CA GLY A 99 19.81 21.35 -24.09
C GLY A 99 19.44 19.93 -24.51
N TRP A 100 18.15 19.56 -24.42
CA TRP A 100 17.70 18.23 -24.83
C TRP A 100 17.82 18.05 -26.35
N ALA A 101 18.35 16.89 -26.75
CA ALA A 101 18.43 16.50 -28.15
C ALA A 101 17.04 16.14 -28.70
N HIS A 102 16.88 16.20 -30.02
CA HIS A 102 15.70 15.72 -30.76
C HIS A 102 14.37 16.42 -30.42
N VAL A 103 14.40 17.61 -29.82
CA VAL A 103 13.19 18.40 -29.53
C VAL A 103 12.43 18.80 -30.81
N ASP A 104 13.14 18.96 -31.93
CA ASP A 104 12.57 19.15 -33.27
C ASP A 104 11.71 17.95 -33.72
N ARG A 105 12.16 16.72 -33.47
CA ARG A 105 11.39 15.51 -33.80
C ARG A 105 10.14 15.39 -32.93
N VAL A 106 10.23 15.75 -31.65
CA VAL A 106 9.06 15.83 -30.75
C VAL A 106 8.08 16.91 -31.22
N ALA A 107 8.56 18.03 -31.77
CA ALA A 107 7.69 19.03 -32.38
C ALA A 107 6.99 18.52 -33.65
N SER A 108 7.66 17.73 -34.48
CA SER A 108 6.97 17.02 -35.57
C SER A 108 5.90 16.07 -35.01
N ARG A 109 6.21 15.29 -33.97
CA ARG A 109 5.26 14.38 -33.34
C ARG A 109 4.03 15.10 -32.77
N TRP A 110 4.23 16.28 -32.17
CA TRP A 110 3.15 17.17 -31.73
C TRP A 110 2.26 17.56 -32.91
N ASN A 111 2.84 18.16 -33.95
CA ASN A 111 2.10 18.75 -35.06
C ASN A 111 1.42 17.71 -35.96
N ASP A 112 2.07 16.58 -36.18
CA ASP A 112 1.62 15.59 -37.14
C ASP A 112 0.58 14.65 -36.53
N ASP A 113 0.70 14.34 -35.23
CA ASP A 113 -0.11 13.34 -34.55
C ASP A 113 -0.74 13.85 -33.25
N LEU A 114 0.05 14.02 -32.19
CA LEU A 114 -0.47 14.08 -30.80
C LEU A 114 -1.52 15.17 -30.59
N ARG A 115 -1.32 16.35 -31.18
CA ARG A 115 -2.24 17.50 -31.02
C ARG A 115 -3.65 17.23 -31.56
N LYS A 116 -3.75 16.37 -32.59
CA LYS A 116 -5.01 16.07 -33.31
C LYS A 116 -5.78 14.92 -32.67
N ARG A 117 -5.12 14.16 -31.80
CA ARG A 117 -5.72 13.00 -31.13
C ARG A 117 -6.84 13.42 -30.21
N LYS A 118 -7.85 12.58 -30.11
CA LYS A 118 -8.88 12.66 -29.08
C LYS A 118 -8.34 12.31 -27.69
N ILE A 119 -8.65 13.15 -26.70
CA ILE A 119 -8.08 13.05 -25.35
C ILE A 119 -8.37 11.71 -24.67
N VAL A 120 -9.57 11.14 -24.85
CA VAL A 120 -9.95 9.86 -24.25
C VAL A 120 -9.71 8.72 -25.23
N SER A 121 -10.40 8.71 -26.38
CA SER A 121 -10.42 7.54 -27.28
C SER A 121 -9.09 7.26 -27.97
N GLU A 122 -8.25 8.27 -28.19
CA GLU A 122 -7.00 8.15 -28.98
C GLU A 122 -5.71 8.49 -28.21
N PHE A 123 -5.81 9.10 -27.01
CA PHE A 123 -4.66 9.35 -26.14
C PHE A 123 -4.71 8.52 -24.86
N LEU A 124 -5.69 8.74 -23.97
CA LEU A 124 -5.75 8.01 -22.70
C LEU A 124 -5.94 6.49 -22.89
N LYS A 125 -6.79 6.08 -23.83
CA LYS A 125 -7.03 4.65 -24.15
C LYS A 125 -6.00 4.05 -25.11
N ASP A 126 -5.00 4.81 -25.55
CA ASP A 126 -3.99 4.32 -26.47
C ASP A 126 -3.11 3.25 -25.79
N LYS A 127 -3.16 2.04 -26.34
CA LYS A 127 -2.42 0.88 -25.83
C LYS A 127 -0.91 1.02 -26.03
N ASP A 128 -0.48 1.67 -27.09
CA ASP A 128 0.93 1.87 -27.42
C ASP A 128 1.56 2.89 -26.48
N ILE A 129 0.89 4.01 -26.19
CA ILE A 129 1.37 4.98 -25.18
C ILE A 129 1.56 4.29 -23.82
N GLY A 130 0.61 3.44 -23.43
CA GLY A 130 0.70 2.63 -22.21
C GLY A 130 1.85 1.62 -22.23
N ALA A 131 1.97 0.83 -23.31
CA ALA A 131 3.01 -0.19 -23.48
C ALA A 131 4.42 0.41 -23.51
N LYS A 132 4.56 1.59 -24.11
CA LYS A 132 5.79 2.39 -24.20
C LYS A 132 6.14 3.14 -22.90
N ARG A 133 5.23 3.15 -21.92
CA ARG A 133 5.38 3.86 -20.64
C ARG A 133 5.59 5.37 -20.75
N LEU A 134 5.15 6.01 -21.85
CA LEU A 134 5.48 7.42 -22.14
C LEU A 134 4.93 8.41 -21.11
N ALA A 135 3.79 8.10 -20.46
CA ALA A 135 3.28 8.90 -19.33
C ALA A 135 3.62 8.26 -17.97
N SER A 136 3.54 6.93 -17.85
CA SER A 136 3.69 6.26 -16.55
C SER A 136 5.13 6.18 -16.02
N MET A 137 6.15 6.16 -16.89
CA MET A 137 7.54 6.21 -16.45
C MET A 137 7.93 7.57 -15.86
N PRO A 138 7.69 8.71 -16.55
CA PRO A 138 8.02 10.01 -15.97
C PRO A 138 7.11 10.35 -14.77
N ASP A 139 5.85 9.89 -14.75
CA ASP A 139 5.00 9.99 -13.54
C ASP A 139 5.66 9.27 -12.35
N ARG A 140 6.12 8.02 -12.52
CA ARG A 140 6.84 7.28 -11.46
C ARG A 140 8.06 8.03 -10.89
N VAL A 141 8.73 8.84 -11.71
CA VAL A 141 9.95 9.57 -11.30
C VAL A 141 9.62 10.91 -10.66
N THR A 142 8.62 11.62 -11.18
CA THR A 142 8.40 13.04 -10.86
C THR A 142 7.13 13.32 -10.07
N ASN A 143 6.22 12.35 -9.92
CA ASN A 143 4.95 12.50 -9.21
C ASN A 143 5.16 12.93 -7.74
N THR A 144 6.02 12.21 -7.02
CA THR A 144 6.42 12.53 -5.65
C THR A 144 7.93 12.36 -5.52
N ILE A 145 8.63 13.42 -5.12
CA ILE A 145 10.09 13.43 -4.97
C ILE A 145 10.44 13.59 -3.50
N THR A 146 11.16 12.61 -2.94
CA THR A 146 11.69 12.70 -1.57
C THR A 146 12.85 13.69 -1.52
N THR A 147 12.74 14.72 -0.69
CA THR A 147 13.72 15.77 -0.45
C THR A 147 14.29 15.69 0.98
N THR A 148 15.31 16.50 1.28
CA THR A 148 15.84 16.66 2.64
C THR A 148 14.82 17.24 3.63
N SER A 149 13.83 17.99 3.14
CA SER A 149 12.81 18.69 3.94
C SER A 149 11.45 17.99 3.96
N GLY A 150 11.31 16.81 3.34
CA GLY A 150 10.02 16.12 3.17
C GLY A 150 9.77 15.73 1.73
N SER A 151 8.51 15.64 1.31
CA SER A 151 8.15 15.29 -0.07
C SER A 151 7.79 16.54 -0.88
N ALA A 152 8.23 16.57 -2.14
CA ALA A 152 7.81 17.56 -3.13
C ALA A 152 6.87 16.89 -4.14
N PHE A 153 5.75 17.56 -4.45
CA PHE A 153 4.69 17.01 -5.29
C PHE A 153 4.55 17.81 -6.57
N ARG A 154 4.58 17.10 -7.70
CA ARG A 154 4.29 17.69 -9.01
C ARG A 154 2.84 18.22 -9.04
N PRO A 155 2.56 19.41 -9.60
CA PRO A 155 1.19 19.89 -9.71
C PRO A 155 0.31 18.98 -10.60
N CYS A 156 -0.39 18.01 -10.02
CA CYS A 156 -1.27 17.10 -10.76
C CYS A 156 -2.43 16.59 -9.88
N VAL A 157 -3.41 15.94 -10.54
CA VAL A 157 -4.57 15.32 -9.86
C VAL A 157 -4.15 14.09 -9.05
N THR A 158 -3.14 13.36 -9.53
CA THR A 158 -2.78 12.00 -9.10
C THR A 158 -1.69 11.95 -8.02
N ASN A 159 -1.61 12.96 -7.15
CA ASN A 159 -0.71 12.97 -6.00
C ASN A 159 -1.20 13.86 -4.87
N LEU A 160 -0.38 14.08 -3.83
CA LEU A 160 -0.70 14.92 -2.67
C LEU A 160 -0.44 16.43 -2.89
N TYR A 161 -0.39 16.92 -4.13
CA TYR A 161 -0.25 18.35 -4.37
C TYR A 161 -1.48 19.12 -3.87
N GLU A 162 -1.27 20.01 -2.91
CA GLU A 162 -2.34 20.77 -2.26
C GLU A 162 -2.68 22.10 -2.95
N GLY A 163 -1.79 22.57 -3.84
CA GLY A 163 -1.96 23.83 -4.55
C GLY A 163 -3.16 23.83 -5.50
N GLU A 164 -3.58 25.03 -5.90
CA GLU A 164 -4.80 25.23 -6.67
C GLU A 164 -4.66 24.71 -8.11
N LEU A 165 -5.58 23.81 -8.52
CA LEU A 165 -5.64 23.21 -9.85
C LEU A 165 -6.95 23.56 -10.61
N THR A 166 -7.62 24.63 -10.21
CA THR A 166 -8.97 25.04 -10.67
C THR A 166 -9.04 25.54 -12.11
N SER A 167 -7.89 25.77 -12.76
CA SER A 167 -7.83 26.05 -14.20
C SER A 167 -6.56 25.50 -14.84
N THR A 168 -6.63 25.20 -16.14
CA THR A 168 -5.48 24.72 -16.92
C THR A 168 -4.34 25.74 -16.93
N GLU A 169 -4.63 27.03 -16.95
CA GLU A 169 -3.60 28.08 -16.92
C GLU A 169 -2.83 28.10 -15.59
N ARG A 170 -3.55 28.02 -14.46
CA ARG A 170 -2.93 27.96 -13.12
C ARG A 170 -2.10 26.71 -12.95
N TRP A 171 -2.66 25.56 -13.36
CA TRP A 171 -1.95 24.29 -13.38
C TRP A 171 -0.67 24.39 -14.20
N TRP A 172 -0.75 24.87 -15.45
CA TRP A 172 0.41 24.92 -16.35
C TRP A 172 1.56 25.73 -15.75
N ARG A 173 1.28 26.93 -15.21
CA ARG A 173 2.31 27.77 -14.56
C ARG A 173 2.97 27.06 -13.39
N ALA A 174 2.19 26.40 -12.54
CA ALA A 174 2.72 25.65 -11.40
C ALA A 174 3.55 24.45 -11.87
N TRP A 175 3.02 23.70 -12.85
CA TRP A 175 3.61 22.48 -13.38
C TRP A 175 4.94 22.76 -14.08
N SER A 176 4.99 23.76 -14.97
CA SER A 176 6.21 24.11 -15.70
C SER A 176 7.29 24.65 -14.75
N ALA A 177 6.91 25.47 -13.77
CA ALA A 177 7.82 25.94 -12.73
C ALA A 177 8.40 24.78 -11.90
N PHE A 178 7.55 23.85 -11.44
CA PHE A 178 8.00 22.68 -10.70
C PHE A 178 8.97 21.82 -11.52
N MET A 179 8.64 21.56 -12.79
CA MET A 179 9.45 20.68 -13.63
C MET A 179 10.81 21.30 -13.99
N PHE A 180 10.87 22.60 -14.32
CA PHE A 180 12.04 23.22 -14.96
C PHE A 180 12.74 24.33 -14.16
N GLN A 181 12.13 24.83 -13.08
CA GLN A 181 12.67 25.99 -12.34
C GLN A 181 12.99 25.66 -10.88
N VAL A 182 12.11 24.94 -10.20
CA VAL A 182 12.28 24.62 -8.77
C VAL A 182 13.46 23.66 -8.56
N GLN A 183 14.41 24.06 -7.72
CA GLN A 183 15.54 23.24 -7.29
C GLN A 183 15.18 22.48 -6.02
N LEU A 184 15.19 21.14 -6.10
CA LEU A 184 14.89 20.23 -5.01
C LEU A 184 16.18 19.69 -4.41
N GLU A 185 16.29 19.70 -3.08
CA GLU A 185 17.41 19.09 -2.36
C GLU A 185 17.15 17.60 -2.17
N VAL A 186 17.74 16.77 -3.03
CA VAL A 186 17.52 15.32 -3.08
C VAL A 186 18.75 14.60 -2.51
N ARG A 187 18.52 13.55 -1.70
CA ARG A 187 19.60 12.69 -1.23
C ARG A 187 19.96 11.67 -2.30
N THR A 188 21.19 11.73 -2.79
CA THR A 188 21.79 10.78 -3.72
C THR A 188 22.83 9.92 -2.99
N ARG A 189 23.44 8.96 -3.71
CA ARG A 189 24.57 8.19 -3.18
C ARG A 189 25.81 9.05 -2.88
N MET A 190 25.91 10.23 -3.50
CA MET A 190 27.05 11.15 -3.36
C MET A 190 26.82 12.23 -2.30
N GLY A 191 25.63 12.27 -1.68
CA GLY A 191 25.27 13.28 -0.68
C GLY A 191 23.96 13.98 -1.01
N VAL A 192 23.83 15.24 -0.63
CA VAL A 192 22.67 16.08 -0.97
C VAL A 192 23.00 16.87 -2.23
N GLU A 193 22.15 16.75 -3.25
CA GLU A 193 22.27 17.48 -4.52
C GLU A 193 21.04 18.35 -4.77
N LYS A 194 21.24 19.48 -5.46
CA LYS A 194 20.14 20.31 -5.96
C LYS A 194 19.82 19.88 -7.38
N GLN A 195 18.62 19.36 -7.59
CA GLN A 195 18.16 18.88 -8.89
C GLN A 195 16.78 19.43 -9.20
N ARG A 196 16.51 19.67 -10.49
CA ARG A 196 15.15 19.95 -10.98
C ARG A 196 14.46 18.64 -11.32
N ALA A 197 13.13 18.60 -11.23
CA ALA A 197 12.40 17.37 -11.53
C ALA A 197 12.64 16.87 -12.98
N CYS A 198 12.76 17.78 -13.96
CA CYS A 198 13.09 17.40 -15.34
C CYS A 198 14.44 16.70 -15.49
N SER A 199 15.44 17.05 -14.67
CA SER A 199 16.79 16.46 -14.72
C SER A 199 16.86 15.05 -14.13
N MET A 200 15.80 14.61 -13.43
CA MET A 200 15.70 13.27 -12.85
C MET A 200 15.15 12.23 -13.84
N LEU A 201 14.63 12.65 -14.99
CA LEU A 201 14.08 11.75 -16.00
C LEU A 201 15.16 10.84 -16.58
N LEU A 202 14.78 9.59 -16.79
CA LEU A 202 15.64 8.56 -17.38
C LEU A 202 15.15 8.22 -18.79
N PRO A 203 16.06 7.92 -19.73
CA PRO A 203 15.69 7.39 -21.03
C PRO A 203 14.83 6.12 -20.90
N ILE A 204 13.87 5.97 -21.83
CA ILE A 204 13.04 4.77 -21.92
C ILE A 204 13.67 3.87 -22.97
N SER A 205 14.17 2.70 -22.55
CA SER A 205 14.89 1.79 -23.44
C SER A 205 14.02 0.66 -23.99
N SER A 206 14.18 0.36 -25.28
CA SER A 206 13.53 -0.79 -25.96
C SER A 206 13.94 -2.14 -25.35
N SER A 207 15.13 -2.22 -24.76
CA SER A 207 15.60 -3.42 -24.03
C SER A 207 14.68 -3.81 -22.86
N LYS A 208 14.07 -2.81 -22.21
CA LYS A 208 13.15 -2.99 -21.09
C LYS A 208 11.69 -2.91 -21.53
N TYR A 209 11.40 -2.10 -22.54
CA TYR A 209 10.05 -1.86 -23.07
C TYR A 209 10.04 -2.07 -24.59
N PRO A 210 9.85 -3.32 -25.06
CA PRO A 210 10.01 -3.68 -26.47
C PRO A 210 9.08 -2.96 -27.45
N ALA A 211 8.04 -2.28 -26.96
CA ALA A 211 7.12 -1.50 -27.78
C ALA A 211 7.71 -0.16 -28.25
N ILE A 212 8.79 0.32 -27.62
CA ILE A 212 9.49 1.55 -28.01
C ILE A 212 10.26 1.32 -29.31
N THR A 213 10.06 2.20 -30.30
CA THR A 213 10.85 2.16 -31.54
C THR A 213 12.25 2.76 -31.33
N PRO A 214 13.23 2.46 -32.20
CA PRO A 214 14.56 3.08 -32.11
C PRO A 214 14.52 4.62 -32.12
N GLU A 215 13.63 5.20 -32.94
CA GLU A 215 13.45 6.66 -32.99
C GLU A 215 12.88 7.20 -31.67
N GLU A 216 11.88 6.54 -31.09
CA GLU A 216 11.28 6.92 -29.81
C GLU A 216 12.27 6.79 -28.65
N GLU A 217 13.18 5.81 -28.67
CA GLU A 217 14.24 5.66 -27.68
C GLU A 217 15.21 6.86 -27.69
N GLU A 218 15.64 7.30 -28.89
CA GLU A 218 16.52 8.47 -29.07
C GLU A 218 15.90 9.77 -28.54
N MET A 219 14.60 9.98 -28.77
CA MET A 219 13.88 11.18 -28.28
C MET A 219 13.10 10.94 -26.97
N SER A 220 13.39 9.87 -26.23
CA SER A 220 12.53 9.41 -25.14
C SER A 220 12.35 10.40 -23.99
N ILE A 221 13.37 11.22 -23.67
CA ILE A 221 13.27 12.25 -22.63
C ILE A 221 12.27 13.37 -23.02
N PRO A 222 12.46 14.10 -24.13
CA PRO A 222 11.49 15.13 -24.52
C PRO A 222 10.11 14.54 -24.85
N LEU A 223 10.04 13.32 -25.42
CA LEU A 223 8.76 12.68 -25.74
C LEU A 223 7.97 12.29 -24.48
N GLN A 224 8.61 11.68 -23.49
CA GLN A 224 7.92 11.31 -22.24
C GLN A 224 7.48 12.56 -21.45
N MET A 225 8.26 13.65 -21.52
CA MET A 225 7.88 14.94 -20.92
C MET A 225 6.61 15.50 -21.57
N LEU A 226 6.52 15.49 -22.90
CA LEU A 226 5.32 15.93 -23.63
C LEU A 226 4.10 15.06 -23.27
N CYS A 227 4.24 13.74 -23.31
CA CYS A 227 3.15 12.82 -22.99
C CYS A 227 2.67 12.97 -21.54
N LEU A 228 3.59 13.23 -20.61
CA LEU A 228 3.26 13.49 -19.21
C LEU A 228 2.48 14.82 -19.05
N ALA A 229 2.91 15.88 -19.73
CA ALA A 229 2.21 17.16 -19.71
C ALA A 229 0.78 17.04 -20.27
N ILE A 230 0.61 16.34 -21.39
CA ILE A 230 -0.70 16.08 -22.00
C ILE A 230 -1.58 15.27 -21.03
N PHE A 231 -1.06 14.20 -20.45
CA PHE A 231 -1.79 13.35 -19.50
C PHE A 231 -2.35 14.17 -18.32
N ASP A 232 -1.51 14.96 -17.67
CA ASP A 232 -1.93 15.81 -16.56
C ASP A 232 -2.94 16.87 -16.99
N ALA A 233 -2.73 17.53 -18.14
CA ALA A 233 -3.64 18.53 -18.67
C ALA A 233 -5.04 17.95 -18.86
N ILE A 234 -5.13 16.73 -19.42
CA ILE A 234 -6.38 16.01 -19.61
C ILE A 234 -7.06 15.74 -18.27
N LEU A 235 -6.33 15.25 -17.26
CA LEU A 235 -6.93 15.01 -15.95
C LEU A 235 -7.41 16.31 -15.29
N VAL A 236 -6.62 17.37 -15.31
CA VAL A 236 -7.03 18.67 -14.76
C VAL A 236 -8.27 19.21 -15.46
N HIS A 237 -8.32 19.15 -16.80
CA HIS A 237 -9.50 19.53 -17.57
C HIS A 237 -10.73 18.71 -17.20
N MET A 238 -10.59 17.38 -17.16
CA MET A 238 -11.67 16.46 -16.83
C MET A 238 -12.22 16.74 -15.43
N MET A 239 -11.36 16.89 -14.41
CA MET A 239 -11.80 17.14 -13.05
C MET A 239 -12.52 18.50 -12.91
N ASN A 240 -11.97 19.55 -13.53
CA ASN A 240 -12.59 20.89 -13.53
C ASN A 240 -13.91 20.94 -14.32
N LYS A 241 -14.11 20.04 -15.28
CA LYS A 241 -15.37 19.93 -16.02
C LYS A 241 -16.43 19.16 -15.23
N LEU A 242 -16.04 18.04 -14.62
CA LEU A 242 -16.97 17.12 -13.98
C LEU A 242 -17.43 17.60 -12.59
N ALA A 243 -16.57 18.31 -11.86
CA ALA A 243 -16.86 18.70 -10.48
C ALA A 243 -16.11 19.99 -10.06
N PRO A 244 -16.26 21.11 -10.81
CA PRO A 244 -15.46 22.33 -10.68
C PRO A 244 -15.33 22.85 -9.25
N ASP A 245 -16.38 22.73 -8.45
CA ASP A 245 -16.47 23.33 -7.12
C ASP A 245 -16.14 22.35 -5.97
N SER A 246 -16.00 21.04 -6.24
CA SER A 246 -15.93 20.03 -5.17
C SER A 246 -14.74 19.07 -5.26
N TRP A 247 -14.20 18.78 -6.45
CA TRP A 247 -13.19 17.71 -6.58
C TRP A 247 -11.90 18.01 -5.82
N HIS A 248 -11.46 19.27 -5.79
CA HIS A 248 -10.24 19.66 -5.07
C HIS A 248 -10.42 19.50 -3.56
N GLY A 249 -11.59 19.88 -3.02
CA GLY A 249 -11.93 19.66 -1.62
C GLY A 249 -11.94 18.18 -1.23
N LEU A 250 -12.53 17.33 -2.08
CA LEU A 250 -12.49 15.87 -1.90
C LEU A 250 -11.06 15.32 -1.94
N LYS A 251 -10.23 15.79 -2.87
CA LYS A 251 -8.81 15.42 -2.95
C LYS A 251 -8.10 15.75 -1.64
N LEU A 252 -8.23 16.98 -1.15
CA LEU A 252 -7.57 17.44 0.07
C LEU A 252 -8.02 16.65 1.31
N SER A 253 -9.32 16.34 1.44
CA SER A 253 -9.80 15.53 2.57
C SER A 253 -9.22 14.11 2.57
N MET A 254 -9.05 13.51 1.39
CA MET A 254 -8.38 12.21 1.27
C MET A 254 -6.88 12.31 1.56
N CYS A 255 -6.21 13.36 1.07
CA CYS A 255 -4.78 13.60 1.35
C CYS A 255 -4.53 13.74 2.87
N GLU A 256 -5.36 14.53 3.55
CA GLU A 256 -5.28 14.71 4.99
C GLU A 256 -5.51 13.37 5.72
N ALA A 257 -6.58 12.65 5.38
CA ALA A 257 -6.97 11.44 6.10
C ALA A 257 -6.03 10.25 5.86
N LEU A 258 -5.61 10.04 4.61
CA LEU A 258 -4.92 8.83 4.16
C LEU A 258 -3.41 8.98 4.04
N SER A 259 -2.89 10.21 4.11
CA SER A 259 -1.45 10.48 4.11
C SER A 259 -1.01 11.27 5.34
N THR A 260 -1.38 12.54 5.45
CA THR A 260 -0.82 13.45 6.46
C THR A 260 -1.13 13.02 7.90
N ARG A 261 -2.37 12.58 8.16
CA ARG A 261 -2.83 12.14 9.49
C ARG A 261 -2.87 10.63 9.64
N LYS A 262 -2.35 9.88 8.66
CA LYS A 262 -2.36 8.42 8.65
C LYS A 262 -1.77 7.85 9.94
N GLY A 263 -0.54 8.28 10.27
CA GLY A 263 0.15 7.78 11.46
C GLY A 263 -0.59 8.07 12.77
N GLU A 264 -1.23 9.25 12.88
CA GLU A 264 -2.05 9.61 14.03
C GLU A 264 -3.29 8.72 14.13
N LYS A 265 -3.95 8.44 13.01
CA LYS A 265 -5.16 7.60 12.97
C LYS A 265 -4.82 6.14 13.31
N THR A 266 -3.76 5.59 12.72
CA THR A 266 -3.24 4.26 13.05
C THR A 266 -2.98 4.14 14.55
N LEU A 267 -2.24 5.10 15.12
CA LEU A 267 -1.93 5.10 16.55
C LEU A 267 -3.18 5.25 17.42
N LYS A 268 -4.12 6.14 17.03
CA LYS A 268 -5.39 6.34 17.74
C LYS A 268 -6.23 5.05 17.79
N ILE A 269 -6.34 4.32 16.69
CA ILE A 269 -7.06 3.03 16.66
C ILE A 269 -6.42 2.07 17.64
N LEU A 270 -5.09 1.92 17.60
CA LEU A 270 -4.38 1.04 18.52
C LEU A 270 -4.55 1.46 20.00
N GLU A 271 -4.51 2.75 20.28
CA GLU A 271 -4.64 3.34 21.63
C GLU A 271 -6.06 3.31 22.22
N THR A 272 -7.08 3.19 21.39
CA THR A 272 -8.47 3.26 21.85
C THR A 272 -9.19 1.93 21.76
N VAL A 273 -8.79 1.10 20.80
CA VAL A 273 -9.52 -0.12 20.45
C VAL A 273 -8.71 -1.37 20.80
N TYR A 274 -7.39 -1.36 20.59
CA TYR A 274 -6.52 -2.54 20.74
C TYR A 274 -5.58 -2.49 21.94
N THR A 275 -5.86 -1.64 22.94
CA THR A 275 -5.08 -1.59 24.18
C THR A 275 -5.19 -2.85 25.03
N ASP A 276 -6.14 -3.73 24.74
CA ASP A 276 -6.34 -5.03 25.37
C ASP A 276 -5.47 -6.15 24.79
N ALA A 277 -4.80 -5.92 23.65
CA ALA A 277 -3.89 -6.87 23.01
C ALA A 277 -2.62 -7.14 23.84
N ASP A 278 -2.03 -8.32 23.69
CA ASP A 278 -0.79 -8.69 24.37
C ASP A 278 0.42 -8.63 23.43
N VAL A 279 0.19 -8.98 22.17
CA VAL A 279 1.17 -8.90 21.07
C VAL A 279 0.48 -8.25 19.87
N ILE A 280 1.12 -7.25 19.27
CA ILE A 280 0.63 -6.59 18.05
C ILE A 280 1.77 -6.61 17.02
N CYS A 281 1.57 -7.31 15.93
CA CYS A 281 2.48 -7.33 14.78
C CYS A 281 2.01 -6.29 13.77
N LEU A 282 2.87 -5.32 13.46
CA LEU A 282 2.59 -4.31 12.43
C LEU A 282 3.51 -4.52 11.24
N GLN A 283 2.99 -4.31 10.04
CA GLN A 283 3.73 -4.36 8.77
C GLN A 283 3.68 -3.01 8.07
N GLU A 284 4.64 -2.74 7.19
CA GLU A 284 4.79 -1.46 6.45
C GLU A 284 4.78 -0.20 7.32
N VAL A 285 5.38 -0.29 8.51
CA VAL A 285 5.52 0.85 9.43
C VAL A 285 6.62 1.80 8.96
N SER A 286 6.30 3.09 8.94
CA SER A 286 7.26 4.14 8.61
C SER A 286 8.11 4.53 9.82
N ALA A 287 9.32 5.05 9.56
CA ALA A 287 10.20 5.56 10.61
C ALA A 287 9.57 6.71 11.42
N GLU A 288 8.71 7.51 10.79
CA GLU A 288 7.98 8.58 11.49
C GLU A 288 6.96 8.00 12.47
N TRP A 289 6.25 6.93 12.10
CA TRP A 289 5.33 6.28 13.02
C TRP A 289 6.04 5.74 14.26
N LEU A 290 7.26 5.20 14.12
CA LEU A 290 8.07 4.74 15.27
C LEU A 290 8.40 5.88 16.25
N ARG A 291 8.68 7.08 15.72
CA ARG A 291 8.88 8.28 16.53
C ARG A 291 7.60 8.71 17.24
N MET A 292 6.47 8.75 16.50
CA MET A 292 5.16 9.06 17.07
C MET A 292 4.80 8.10 18.21
N PHE A 293 4.97 6.79 17.99
CA PHE A 293 4.74 5.76 18.99
C PHE A 293 5.53 6.04 20.27
N SER A 294 6.81 6.41 20.17
CA SER A 294 7.67 6.65 21.34
C SER A 294 7.16 7.77 22.25
N SER A 295 6.38 8.71 21.71
CA SER A 295 5.73 9.80 22.45
C SER A 295 4.27 9.54 22.84
N SER A 296 3.74 8.38 22.44
CA SER A 296 2.32 8.04 22.55
C SER A 296 1.91 7.55 23.94
N LYS A 297 0.60 7.51 24.23
CA LYS A 297 0.09 6.85 25.44
C LYS A 297 0.31 5.35 25.36
N MET A 298 0.23 4.77 24.16
CA MET A 298 0.46 3.34 23.93
C MET A 298 1.84 2.88 24.41
N SER A 299 2.86 3.72 24.27
CA SER A 299 4.23 3.43 24.71
C SER A 299 4.34 3.14 26.22
N ARG A 300 3.36 3.57 27.02
CA ARG A 300 3.32 3.32 28.47
C ARG A 300 2.86 1.90 28.81
N SER A 301 2.14 1.24 27.90
CA SER A 301 1.59 -0.10 28.09
C SER A 301 2.30 -1.15 27.23
N PHE A 302 2.96 -0.73 26.15
CA PHE A 302 3.67 -1.61 25.23
C PHE A 302 5.16 -1.26 25.12
N HIS A 303 5.99 -2.29 24.98
CA HIS A 303 7.34 -2.17 24.44
C HIS A 303 7.30 -2.30 22.92
N LEU A 304 8.13 -1.54 22.22
CA LEU A 304 8.36 -1.65 20.78
C LEU A 304 9.60 -2.51 20.55
N LEU A 305 9.44 -3.58 19.78
CA LEU A 305 10.51 -4.40 19.22
C LEU A 305 10.59 -4.09 17.73
N ALA A 306 11.62 -3.34 17.33
CA ALA A 306 11.91 -3.02 15.95
C ALA A 306 13.21 -3.70 15.53
N PRO A 307 13.37 -4.12 14.27
CA PRO A 307 14.62 -4.72 13.83
C PRO A 307 15.75 -3.69 13.86
N SER A 308 16.96 -4.13 14.16
CA SER A 308 18.17 -3.27 14.20
C SER A 308 18.46 -2.60 12.84
N HIS A 309 17.99 -3.20 11.75
CA HIS A 309 18.14 -2.70 10.39
C HIS A 309 16.78 -2.36 9.76
N LEU A 310 16.41 -1.08 9.82
CA LEU A 310 15.23 -0.54 9.15
C LEU A 310 15.52 -0.25 7.66
N ASP A 311 14.52 -0.45 6.80
CA ASP A 311 14.57 0.00 5.41
C ASP A 311 14.25 1.49 5.32
N THR A 312 15.31 2.29 5.29
CA THR A 312 15.22 3.75 5.15
C THR A 312 14.89 4.22 3.73
N LYS A 313 14.97 3.33 2.73
CA LYS A 313 14.72 3.67 1.34
C LYS A 313 13.24 3.50 0.98
N ARG A 314 12.66 2.34 1.28
CA ARG A 314 11.22 2.10 1.13
C ARG A 314 10.42 2.71 2.26
N ASN A 315 11.04 2.91 3.43
CA ASN A 315 10.39 3.40 4.65
C ASN A 315 9.18 2.51 5.05
N GLN A 316 9.35 1.20 4.87
CA GLN A 316 8.38 0.15 5.18
C GLN A 316 9.07 -0.87 6.07
N ASN A 317 8.55 -1.08 7.28
CA ASN A 317 9.19 -1.95 8.27
C ASN A 317 8.14 -2.77 9.04
N SER A 318 8.45 -4.03 9.30
CA SER A 318 7.73 -4.86 10.23
C SER A 318 8.25 -4.62 11.65
N VAL A 319 7.34 -4.51 12.61
CA VAL A 319 7.65 -4.34 14.04
C VAL A 319 6.67 -5.12 14.91
N ILE A 320 7.02 -5.32 16.18
CA ILE A 320 6.20 -6.02 17.15
C ILE A 320 6.03 -5.14 18.39
N LEU A 321 4.80 -5.00 18.88
CA LEU A 321 4.51 -4.40 20.17
C LEU A 321 4.16 -5.50 21.16
N VAL A 322 4.75 -5.48 22.35
CA VAL A 322 4.48 -6.45 23.41
C VAL A 322 4.06 -5.77 24.71
N ARG A 323 3.04 -6.31 25.39
CA ARG A 323 2.54 -5.73 26.64
C ARG A 323 3.61 -5.76 27.73
N ARG A 324 3.91 -4.59 28.31
CA ARG A 324 4.95 -4.39 29.34
C ARG A 324 4.72 -5.21 30.60
N GLU A 325 3.46 -5.41 30.95
CA GLU A 325 3.09 -6.16 32.17
C GLU A 325 3.33 -7.66 32.01
N LEU A 326 3.29 -8.17 30.76
CA LEU A 326 3.35 -9.60 30.48
C LEU A 326 4.74 -10.08 30.09
N PHE A 327 5.51 -9.27 29.38
CA PHE A 327 6.81 -9.64 28.83
C PHE A 327 7.99 -8.99 29.57
N ALA A 328 9.09 -9.73 29.67
CA ALA A 328 10.34 -9.30 30.28
C ALA A 328 11.29 -8.78 29.20
N LEU A 329 11.29 -7.47 28.94
CA LEU A 329 12.05 -6.86 27.83
C LEU A 329 13.56 -7.12 27.93
N GLU A 330 14.09 -7.24 29.14
CA GLU A 330 15.50 -7.56 29.41
C GLU A 330 15.93 -8.92 28.85
N THR A 331 14.98 -9.80 28.52
CA THR A 331 15.22 -11.11 27.91
C THR A 331 15.06 -11.09 26.39
N ALA A 332 14.69 -9.95 25.79
CA ALA A 332 14.43 -9.85 24.37
C ALA A 332 15.73 -9.92 23.57
N VAL A 333 15.78 -10.84 22.60
CA VAL A 333 16.90 -11.02 21.67
C VAL A 333 16.36 -10.98 20.25
N GLU A 334 16.90 -10.07 19.43
CA GLU A 334 16.56 -10.04 18.01
C GLU A 334 17.16 -11.25 17.30
N VAL A 335 16.32 -12.00 16.57
CA VAL A 335 16.70 -13.18 15.79
C VAL A 335 16.33 -13.04 14.30
N THR A 336 16.06 -11.82 13.84
CA THR A 336 15.69 -11.52 12.45
C THR A 336 16.72 -12.05 11.45
N GLN A 337 18.01 -11.76 11.66
CA GLN A 337 19.08 -12.21 10.76
C GLN A 337 19.30 -13.73 10.82
N ASP A 338 19.06 -14.33 11.99
CA ASP A 338 19.12 -15.79 12.13
C ASP A 338 18.04 -16.46 11.29
N ALA A 339 16.85 -15.84 11.19
CA ALA A 339 15.74 -16.35 10.39
C ALA A 339 16.07 -16.23 8.90
N VAL A 340 16.56 -15.07 8.47
CA VAL A 340 17.04 -14.85 7.09
C VAL A 340 18.12 -15.86 6.72
N ALA A 341 19.03 -16.17 7.65
CA ALA A 341 20.09 -17.15 7.41
C ALA A 341 19.61 -18.61 7.28
N GLN A 342 18.40 -18.94 7.75
CA GLN A 342 17.77 -20.26 7.52
C GLN A 342 17.14 -20.39 6.13
N MET A 343 16.92 -19.29 5.41
CA MET A 343 16.25 -19.33 4.11
C MET A 343 17.15 -20.02 3.05
N PRO A 344 16.56 -20.68 2.03
CA PRO A 344 17.36 -21.40 1.05
C PRO A 344 18.27 -20.44 0.26
N LYS A 345 19.59 -20.68 0.31
CA LYS A 345 20.60 -19.82 -0.35
C LYS A 345 20.53 -19.83 -1.88
N HIS A 346 19.90 -20.86 -2.46
CA HIS A 346 19.85 -21.08 -3.91
C HIS A 346 18.55 -20.57 -4.55
N SER A 347 17.55 -20.17 -3.76
CA SER A 347 16.39 -19.43 -4.26
C SER A 347 16.57 -17.95 -3.88
N ALA A 348 16.39 -17.06 -4.85
CA ALA A 348 16.30 -15.63 -4.56
C ALA A 348 14.94 -15.38 -3.88
N VAL A 349 14.83 -15.70 -2.59
CA VAL A 349 13.64 -15.41 -1.80
C VAL A 349 13.47 -13.88 -1.78
N PRO A 350 12.34 -13.33 -2.24
CA PRO A 350 12.19 -11.89 -2.45
C PRO A 350 11.88 -11.15 -1.13
N VAL A 351 12.74 -11.28 -0.13
CA VAL A 351 12.67 -10.55 1.14
C VAL A 351 13.57 -9.34 1.07
N SER A 352 13.00 -8.15 1.26
CA SER A 352 13.76 -6.91 1.36
C SER A 352 14.07 -6.57 2.82
N ALA A 353 15.01 -5.65 3.03
CA ALA A 353 15.28 -5.11 4.37
C ALA A 353 13.98 -4.56 4.98
N GLY A 354 13.79 -4.72 6.29
CA GLY A 354 12.59 -4.25 6.97
C GLY A 354 11.34 -5.14 6.84
N ASP A 355 11.27 -6.08 5.90
CA ASP A 355 10.04 -6.89 5.73
C ASP A 355 9.80 -7.87 6.90
N LEU A 356 10.86 -8.35 7.57
CA LEU A 356 10.78 -9.28 8.70
C LEU A 356 11.32 -8.64 9.99
N CYS A 357 10.62 -8.86 11.09
CA CYS A 357 11.09 -8.61 12.45
C CYS A 357 10.83 -9.85 13.30
N ALA A 358 11.85 -10.43 13.93
CA ALA A 358 11.71 -11.61 14.78
C ALA A 358 12.51 -11.46 16.07
N TYR A 359 11.89 -11.82 17.19
CA TYR A 359 12.48 -11.73 18.53
C TYR A 359 12.16 -12.97 19.35
N THR A 360 13.14 -13.46 20.10
CA THR A 360 12.88 -14.35 21.25
C THR A 360 12.80 -13.52 22.52
N LEU A 361 11.91 -13.88 23.44
CA LEU A 361 11.77 -13.26 24.75
C LEU A 361 10.97 -14.14 25.71
N ALA A 362 11.16 -13.92 27.01
CA ALA A 362 10.37 -14.55 28.05
C ALA A 362 9.19 -13.67 28.48
N SER A 363 8.08 -14.31 28.82
CA SER A 363 7.07 -13.70 29.69
C SER A 363 7.61 -13.58 31.11
N LYS A 364 7.03 -12.68 31.92
CA LYS A 364 7.34 -12.57 33.36
C LYS A 364 6.98 -13.82 34.17
N LYS A 365 6.24 -14.76 33.57
CA LYS A 365 5.92 -16.08 34.14
C LYS A 365 6.90 -17.18 33.70
N GLY A 366 7.97 -16.84 32.99
CA GLY A 366 9.01 -17.76 32.56
C GLY A 366 8.72 -18.54 31.27
N ASN A 367 7.58 -18.30 30.61
CA ASN A 367 7.32 -18.92 29.30
C ASN A 367 8.16 -18.25 28.20
N HIS A 368 8.76 -19.05 27.33
CA HIS A 368 9.58 -18.57 26.21
C HIS A 368 8.76 -18.45 24.92
N TYR A 369 8.96 -17.35 24.20
CA TYR A 369 8.27 -17.06 22.95
C TYR A 369 9.27 -16.72 21.84
N LEU A 370 8.94 -17.14 20.62
CA LEU A 370 9.44 -16.52 19.40
C LEU A 370 8.28 -15.74 18.79
N LEU A 371 8.42 -14.42 18.74
CA LEU A 371 7.47 -13.52 18.11
C LEU A 371 8.01 -13.04 16.77
N ALA A 372 7.17 -13.02 15.74
CA ALA A 372 7.54 -12.50 14.44
C ALA A 372 6.45 -11.63 13.81
N SER A 373 6.86 -10.63 13.04
CA SER A 373 6.03 -9.80 12.16
C SER A 373 6.63 -9.82 10.75
N PHE A 374 5.82 -10.10 9.72
CA PHE A 374 6.32 -10.20 8.35
C PHE A 374 5.38 -9.58 7.31
N HIS A 375 5.97 -8.87 6.36
CA HIS A 375 5.35 -8.36 5.15
C HIS A 375 5.81 -9.19 3.95
N GLY A 376 4.93 -10.04 3.42
CA GLY A 376 5.18 -10.82 2.21
C GLY A 376 5.35 -9.91 0.99
N ASP A 377 6.13 -10.36 0.00
CA ASP A 377 6.18 -9.67 -1.27
C ASP A 377 4.79 -9.67 -1.93
N THR A 378 4.54 -8.75 -2.86
CA THR A 378 3.22 -8.57 -3.50
C THR A 378 2.62 -9.86 -4.08
N ASN A 379 3.46 -10.84 -4.45
CA ASN A 379 3.02 -12.11 -5.00
C ASN A 379 2.89 -13.23 -3.95
N GLY A 380 3.30 -12.99 -2.71
CA GLY A 380 3.31 -13.94 -1.60
C GLY A 380 4.40 -15.02 -1.70
N LEU A 381 5.30 -14.96 -2.67
CA LEU A 381 6.27 -16.03 -2.96
C LEU A 381 7.38 -16.16 -1.90
N ALA A 382 7.63 -15.11 -1.10
CA ALA A 382 8.53 -15.14 0.04
C ALA A 382 7.89 -15.77 1.28
N THR A 383 6.56 -15.84 1.36
CA THR A 383 5.85 -16.17 2.59
C THR A 383 6.15 -17.58 3.09
N ILE A 384 6.04 -18.60 2.24
CA ILE A 384 6.34 -19.99 2.65
C ILE A 384 7.81 -20.13 3.13
N PRO A 385 8.83 -19.70 2.36
CA PRO A 385 10.23 -19.76 2.82
C PRO A 385 10.48 -19.05 4.16
N VAL A 386 9.84 -17.90 4.39
CA VAL A 386 9.99 -17.15 5.64
C VAL A 386 9.34 -17.87 6.81
N VAL A 387 8.12 -18.39 6.63
CA VAL A 387 7.43 -19.18 7.67
C VAL A 387 8.21 -20.43 8.02
N GLN A 388 8.76 -21.14 7.03
CA GLN A 388 9.63 -22.30 7.25
C GLN A 388 10.88 -21.93 8.06
N ALA A 389 11.55 -20.82 7.70
CA ALA A 389 12.73 -20.34 8.40
C ALA A 389 12.46 -19.97 9.87
N VAL A 390 11.38 -19.25 10.14
CA VAL A 390 10.98 -18.85 11.49
C VAL A 390 10.54 -20.05 12.32
N ALA A 391 9.77 -20.99 11.74
CA ALA A 391 9.38 -22.22 12.43
C ALA A 391 10.58 -23.11 12.77
N ALA A 392 11.57 -23.18 11.87
CA ALA A 392 12.81 -23.90 12.12
C ALA A 392 13.61 -23.28 13.28
N LEU A 393 13.64 -21.94 13.40
CA LEU A 393 14.23 -21.29 14.56
C LEU A 393 13.50 -21.60 15.86
N ALA A 394 12.17 -21.50 15.87
CA ALA A 394 11.36 -21.80 17.06
C ALA A 394 11.58 -23.25 17.53
N SER A 395 11.89 -24.17 16.62
CA SER A 395 12.13 -25.58 16.93
C SER A 395 13.52 -25.88 17.50
N LYS A 396 14.45 -24.91 17.53
CA LYS A 396 15.81 -25.11 18.08
C LYS A 396 15.82 -25.23 19.60
N GLU A 397 14.86 -24.61 20.28
CA GLU A 397 14.75 -24.60 21.74
C GLU A 397 13.39 -25.18 22.15
N GLU A 398 13.42 -26.33 22.82
CA GLU A 398 12.22 -27.01 23.31
C GLU A 398 11.44 -26.10 24.26
N GLY A 399 10.11 -26.10 24.13
CA GLY A 399 9.23 -25.23 24.91
C GLY A 399 9.09 -23.79 24.39
N THR A 400 9.78 -23.42 23.31
CA THR A 400 9.57 -22.12 22.65
C THR A 400 8.21 -22.10 21.94
N ARG A 401 7.38 -21.12 22.31
CA ARG A 401 6.06 -20.90 21.70
C ARG A 401 6.15 -19.92 20.55
N LEU A 402 5.78 -20.35 19.34
CA LEU A 402 5.76 -19.49 18.16
C LEU A 402 4.44 -18.72 18.05
N LEU A 403 4.53 -17.40 17.85
CA LEU A 403 3.43 -16.55 17.41
C LEU A 403 3.91 -15.61 16.29
N PHE A 404 3.25 -15.67 15.13
CA PHE A 404 3.71 -15.00 13.93
C PHE A 404 2.55 -14.25 13.25
N GLY A 405 2.54 -12.92 13.35
CA GLY A 405 1.60 -12.07 12.61
C GLY A 405 2.19 -11.70 11.25
N LEU A 406 1.38 -11.77 10.18
CA LEU A 406 1.86 -11.46 8.84
C LEU A 406 0.77 -10.91 7.92
N ASP A 407 1.21 -10.05 7.01
CA ASP A 407 0.61 -9.93 5.69
C ASP A 407 1.29 -10.99 4.80
N ALA A 408 0.59 -12.09 4.55
CA ALA A 408 1.07 -13.21 3.75
C ALA A 408 1.03 -12.93 2.25
N ASN A 409 0.33 -11.88 1.81
CA ASN A 409 0.03 -11.60 0.39
C ASN A 409 -0.47 -12.83 -0.39
N THR A 410 -1.24 -13.71 0.26
CA THR A 410 -1.86 -14.87 -0.38
C THR A 410 -3.08 -14.47 -1.21
N TYR A 411 -3.37 -15.27 -2.23
CA TYR A 411 -4.48 -15.06 -3.16
C TYR A 411 -5.56 -16.13 -2.95
N GLU A 412 -6.82 -15.78 -3.22
CA GLU A 412 -7.94 -16.75 -3.20
C GLU A 412 -7.60 -17.96 -4.08
N ILE A 413 -7.13 -17.68 -5.30
CA ILE A 413 -6.64 -18.67 -6.24
C ILE A 413 -5.24 -18.24 -6.72
N GLY A 414 -4.24 -19.02 -6.32
CA GLY A 414 -2.85 -18.80 -6.74
C GLY A 414 -2.61 -19.16 -8.22
N GLN A 415 -1.54 -18.58 -8.78
CA GLN A 415 -1.03 -18.91 -10.11
C GLN A 415 0.42 -19.40 -9.94
N PRO A 416 0.73 -20.68 -10.25
CA PRO A 416 2.06 -21.24 -10.03
C PRO A 416 3.18 -20.38 -10.59
N GLY A 417 4.19 -20.10 -9.75
CA GLY A 417 5.35 -19.26 -10.11
C GLY A 417 5.07 -17.76 -10.24
N LYS A 418 3.83 -17.32 -10.01
CA LYS A 418 3.42 -15.92 -10.14
C LYS A 418 2.75 -15.35 -8.90
N THR A 419 1.87 -16.10 -8.24
CA THR A 419 1.15 -15.68 -7.02
C THR A 419 0.89 -16.91 -6.15
N GLN A 420 1.06 -16.78 -4.83
CA GLN A 420 0.85 -17.87 -3.87
C GLN A 420 -0.63 -17.98 -3.48
N GLY A 421 -1.20 -19.18 -3.61
CA GLY A 421 -2.58 -19.44 -3.20
C GLY A 421 -2.71 -19.65 -1.69
N VAL A 422 -3.84 -19.28 -1.09
CA VAL A 422 -4.09 -19.50 0.35
C VAL A 422 -4.13 -20.99 0.73
N ALA A 423 -4.65 -21.85 -0.14
CA ALA A 423 -4.65 -23.30 0.10
C ALA A 423 -3.23 -23.89 0.06
N GLU A 424 -2.38 -23.40 -0.85
CA GLU A 424 -0.96 -23.75 -0.91
C GLU A 424 -0.23 -23.34 0.37
N PHE A 425 -0.48 -22.12 0.83
CA PHE A 425 0.08 -21.62 2.09
C PHE A 425 -0.39 -22.44 3.30
N ALA A 426 -1.66 -22.83 3.32
CA ALA A 426 -2.24 -23.66 4.38
C ALA A 426 -1.56 -25.03 4.49
N MET A 427 -1.32 -25.68 3.36
CA MET A 427 -0.55 -26.94 3.35
C MET A 427 0.84 -26.74 3.96
N ALA A 428 1.55 -25.68 3.58
CA ALA A 428 2.90 -25.41 4.05
C ALA A 428 2.98 -25.18 5.56
N PHE A 429 2.09 -24.37 6.16
CA PHE A 429 2.14 -24.16 7.61
C PHE A 429 1.68 -25.39 8.40
N ARG A 430 0.79 -26.21 7.84
CA ARG A 430 0.33 -27.47 8.47
C ARG A 430 1.44 -28.50 8.56
N GLU A 431 2.27 -28.62 7.53
CA GLU A 431 3.45 -29.49 7.51
C GLU A 431 4.45 -29.14 8.63
N LEU A 432 4.46 -27.88 9.06
CA LEU A 432 5.29 -27.37 10.15
C LEU A 432 4.65 -27.56 11.54
N GLY A 433 3.47 -28.21 11.63
CA GLY A 433 2.72 -28.35 12.89
C GLY A 433 2.13 -27.02 13.40
N LEU A 434 1.92 -26.06 12.50
CA LEU A 434 1.27 -24.79 12.79
C LEU A 434 -0.20 -24.81 12.37
N THR A 435 -0.94 -23.84 12.89
CA THR A 435 -2.27 -23.47 12.45
C THR A 435 -2.37 -21.94 12.38
N SER A 436 -3.52 -21.41 11.99
CA SER A 436 -3.74 -19.97 11.86
C SER A 436 -4.97 -19.48 12.64
N CYS A 437 -5.10 -18.15 12.72
CA CYS A 437 -6.32 -17.47 13.14
C CYS A 437 -7.58 -17.91 12.35
N TRP A 438 -7.39 -18.44 11.14
CA TRP A 438 -8.44 -18.97 10.26
C TRP A 438 -8.57 -20.50 10.33
N GLY A 439 -7.80 -21.16 11.21
CA GLY A 439 -7.75 -22.62 11.33
C GLY A 439 -6.72 -23.26 10.38
N ARG A 440 -6.85 -24.57 10.21
CA ARG A 440 -5.93 -25.40 9.40
C ARG A 440 -6.20 -25.24 7.90
N ASP A 441 -7.46 -25.03 7.55
CA ASP A 441 -7.93 -24.91 6.17
C ASP A 441 -8.70 -23.58 6.06
N PRO A 442 -7.98 -22.45 5.88
CA PRO A 442 -8.60 -21.13 5.78
C PRO A 442 -9.60 -21.07 4.62
N ASP A 443 -10.74 -20.43 4.84
CA ASP A 443 -11.69 -20.10 3.78
C ASP A 443 -11.03 -19.12 2.78
N PRO A 444 -10.87 -19.49 1.50
CA PRO A 444 -10.26 -18.61 0.50
C PRO A 444 -11.02 -17.31 0.26
N THR A 445 -12.31 -17.25 0.64
CA THR A 445 -13.17 -16.08 0.48
C THR A 445 -13.21 -15.19 1.72
N ASN A 446 -12.43 -15.51 2.76
CA ASN A 446 -12.32 -14.68 3.95
C ASN A 446 -11.35 -13.51 3.74
N TYR A 447 -11.76 -12.57 2.89
CA TYR A 447 -10.91 -11.47 2.46
C TYR A 447 -10.55 -10.52 3.59
N THR A 448 -9.32 -10.00 3.53
CA THR A 448 -8.81 -8.95 4.42
C THR A 448 -8.41 -7.69 3.64
N THR A 449 -8.59 -7.70 2.31
CA THR A 449 -8.40 -6.56 1.41
C THR A 449 -9.58 -6.43 0.44
N LEU A 450 -9.85 -5.22 -0.03
CA LEU A 450 -10.76 -4.95 -1.14
C LEU A 450 -10.35 -3.64 -1.83
N ASN A 451 -9.46 -3.75 -2.83
CA ASN A 451 -8.84 -2.63 -3.51
C ASN A 451 -9.04 -2.72 -5.02
N SER A 452 -9.85 -1.81 -5.56
CA SER A 452 -10.09 -1.68 -7.00
C SER A 452 -9.55 -0.34 -7.47
N ARG A 453 -8.76 -0.35 -8.55
CA ARG A 453 -8.16 0.90 -9.04
C ARG A 453 -9.17 1.72 -9.84
N THR A 454 -9.15 3.04 -9.69
CA THR A 454 -10.02 3.95 -10.47
C THR A 454 -9.41 4.27 -11.83
N PHE A 455 -10.09 5.10 -12.62
CA PHE A 455 -9.57 5.61 -13.89
C PHE A 455 -8.66 6.85 -13.73
N LEU A 456 -8.43 7.35 -12.51
CA LEU A 456 -7.53 8.49 -12.25
C LEU A 456 -6.09 8.01 -12.03
N GLN A 457 -5.51 7.36 -13.04
CA GLN A 457 -4.13 6.84 -13.01
C GLN A 457 -3.54 6.73 -14.43
N PRO A 458 -2.20 6.73 -14.57
CA PRO A 458 -1.54 6.57 -15.87
C PRO A 458 -1.72 5.18 -16.53
N GLN A 459 -2.14 4.17 -15.77
CA GLN A 459 -2.29 2.79 -16.24
C GLN A 459 -3.76 2.39 -16.36
N LEU A 460 -4.49 2.98 -17.31
CA LEU A 460 -5.93 2.74 -17.47
C LEU A 460 -6.31 1.27 -17.69
N ASN A 461 -5.40 0.45 -18.22
CA ASN A 461 -5.61 -0.99 -18.38
C ASN A 461 -5.73 -1.76 -17.05
N LYS A 462 -5.51 -1.10 -15.92
CA LYS A 462 -5.71 -1.64 -14.57
C LYS A 462 -6.95 -1.07 -13.86
N ALA A 463 -7.65 -0.11 -14.49
CA ALA A 463 -8.82 0.51 -13.90
C ALA A 463 -10.00 -0.49 -13.89
N VAL A 464 -10.85 -0.36 -12.88
CA VAL A 464 -12.02 -1.20 -12.66
C VAL A 464 -13.25 -0.29 -12.62
N PRO A 465 -14.34 -0.60 -13.36
CA PRO A 465 -15.62 0.07 -13.17
C PRO A 465 -16.13 -0.04 -11.73
N MET A 466 -16.76 1.01 -11.19
CA MET A 466 -17.29 1.01 -9.83
C MET A 466 -18.27 -0.17 -9.61
N SER A 467 -19.11 -0.46 -10.60
CA SER A 467 -20.06 -1.59 -10.55
C SER A 467 -19.38 -2.97 -10.50
N GLU A 468 -18.10 -3.04 -10.87
CA GLU A 468 -17.32 -4.28 -10.94
C GLU A 468 -16.29 -4.40 -9.81
N CYS A 469 -16.23 -3.45 -8.87
CA CYS A 469 -15.22 -3.46 -7.79
C CYS A 469 -15.18 -4.79 -7.02
N ARG A 470 -16.27 -5.53 -6.95
CA ARG A 470 -16.35 -6.79 -6.20
C ARG A 470 -16.08 -8.04 -7.05
N THR A 471 -16.18 -7.93 -8.36
CA THR A 471 -16.24 -9.07 -9.28
C THR A 471 -15.13 -9.07 -10.31
N SER A 472 -14.48 -7.93 -10.52
CA SER A 472 -13.39 -7.82 -11.49
C SER A 472 -12.19 -8.66 -11.05
N PRO A 473 -11.58 -9.45 -11.95
CA PRO A 473 -10.33 -10.14 -11.66
C PRO A 473 -9.13 -9.19 -11.47
N LEU A 474 -9.33 -7.89 -11.72
CA LEU A 474 -8.34 -6.83 -11.46
C LEU A 474 -8.46 -6.23 -10.05
N THR A 475 -9.53 -6.54 -9.31
CA THR A 475 -9.66 -6.15 -7.91
C THR A 475 -8.73 -7.00 -7.06
N ASP A 476 -7.94 -6.35 -6.20
CA ASP A 476 -7.24 -7.04 -5.12
C ASP A 476 -8.22 -7.28 -3.96
N ARG A 477 -8.82 -8.47 -3.95
CA ARG A 477 -9.75 -8.97 -2.93
C ARG A 477 -9.29 -10.36 -2.52
N ASN A 478 -8.44 -10.43 -1.50
CA ASN A 478 -7.73 -11.66 -1.16
C ASN A 478 -7.63 -11.86 0.37
N PRO A 479 -7.53 -13.10 0.85
CA PRO A 479 -7.26 -13.39 2.26
C PRO A 479 -5.75 -13.25 2.51
N LYS A 480 -5.29 -12.07 2.92
CA LYS A 480 -3.86 -11.76 3.01
C LYS A 480 -3.30 -11.82 4.43
N ASP A 481 -4.10 -11.52 5.45
CA ASP A 481 -3.59 -11.29 6.80
C ASP A 481 -3.82 -12.50 7.72
N PHE A 482 -2.75 -12.94 8.40
CA PHE A 482 -2.74 -14.16 9.22
C PHE A 482 -2.02 -13.95 10.56
N ILE A 483 -2.44 -14.71 11.56
CA ILE A 483 -1.67 -14.97 12.79
C ILE A 483 -1.43 -16.47 12.84
N LEU A 484 -0.18 -16.92 12.72
CA LEU A 484 0.22 -18.32 12.86
C LEU A 484 0.72 -18.62 14.27
N PHE A 485 0.45 -19.83 14.72
CA PHE A 485 0.89 -20.34 16.01
C PHE A 485 0.90 -21.87 16.00
N SER A 486 1.63 -22.47 16.94
CA SER A 486 1.71 -23.94 17.03
C SER A 486 0.50 -24.53 17.75
N GLU A 487 -0.07 -25.61 17.19
CA GLU A 487 -1.25 -26.29 17.76
C GLU A 487 -0.97 -26.97 19.11
N LYS A 488 0.29 -27.29 19.40
CA LYS A 488 0.71 -27.86 20.68
C LYS A 488 0.74 -26.82 21.80
N ASP A 489 0.91 -25.55 21.45
CA ASP A 489 1.16 -24.46 22.41
C ASP A 489 -0.10 -23.61 22.63
N PHE A 490 -1.00 -23.55 21.63
CA PHE A 490 -2.17 -22.68 21.66
C PHE A 490 -3.42 -23.33 21.09
N VAL A 491 -4.56 -22.95 21.66
CA VAL A 491 -5.89 -23.19 21.11
C VAL A 491 -6.50 -21.84 20.73
N LYS A 492 -6.95 -21.73 19.48
CA LYS A 492 -7.75 -20.60 19.01
C LYS A 492 -9.10 -20.62 19.71
N GLU A 493 -9.45 -19.54 20.41
CA GLU A 493 -10.78 -19.37 20.99
C GLU A 493 -11.69 -18.61 20.00
N VAL A 494 -11.22 -17.47 19.50
CA VAL A 494 -11.99 -16.63 18.58
C VAL A 494 -11.09 -15.70 17.79
N THR A 495 -11.51 -15.38 16.56
CA THR A 495 -10.85 -14.43 15.66
C THR A 495 -11.86 -13.41 15.16
N ILE A 496 -11.44 -12.15 15.03
CA ILE A 496 -12.19 -11.08 14.38
C ILE A 496 -11.34 -10.41 13.29
N LYS A 497 -12.02 -9.81 12.31
CA LYS A 497 -11.46 -8.82 11.39
C LYS A 497 -12.00 -7.43 11.72
N ASP A 498 -11.29 -6.37 11.33
CA ASP A 498 -11.74 -4.99 11.49
C ASP A 498 -11.25 -4.08 10.34
N ASN A 499 -12.16 -3.41 9.65
CA ASN A 499 -11.87 -2.38 8.64
C ASN A 499 -12.54 -1.03 8.97
N THR A 500 -12.96 -0.86 10.23
CA THR A 500 -13.63 0.33 10.77
C THR A 500 -12.83 1.02 11.87
N GLY A 501 -11.85 0.33 12.45
CA GLY A 501 -11.13 0.77 13.64
C GLY A 501 -11.98 0.67 14.90
N SER A 502 -12.98 -0.21 14.91
CA SER A 502 -13.94 -0.38 16.01
C SER A 502 -14.27 -1.85 16.31
N LYS A 503 -13.41 -2.79 15.90
CA LYS A 503 -13.60 -4.25 15.99
C LYS A 503 -14.83 -4.74 15.20
N ASP A 504 -15.13 -4.06 14.10
CA ASP A 504 -16.20 -4.40 13.16
C ASP A 504 -15.65 -4.48 11.73
N TYR A 505 -16.12 -5.47 10.98
CA TYR A 505 -15.72 -5.68 9.59
C TYR A 505 -16.91 -5.55 8.67
N LYS A 506 -16.90 -4.49 7.86
CA LYS A 506 -17.89 -4.28 6.81
C LYS A 506 -17.46 -5.04 5.57
N GLU A 507 -18.14 -6.13 5.30
CA GLU A 507 -17.92 -6.90 4.08
C GLU A 507 -18.28 -6.08 2.84
N ASP A 508 -17.59 -6.36 1.74
CA ASP A 508 -17.87 -5.83 0.40
C ASP A 508 -17.83 -4.29 0.24
N ILE A 509 -17.13 -3.58 1.12
CA ILE A 509 -16.80 -2.15 0.93
C ILE A 509 -15.32 -1.96 0.59
N PRO A 510 -14.95 -1.03 -0.30
CA PRO A 510 -13.57 -0.63 -0.47
C PRO A 510 -13.06 0.09 0.78
N PHE A 511 -11.85 -0.24 1.21
CA PHE A 511 -11.13 0.48 2.25
C PHE A 511 -9.67 0.68 1.80
N PRO A 512 -9.00 1.77 2.19
CA PRO A 512 -9.25 2.61 3.36
C PRO A 512 -10.52 3.45 3.31
N THR A 513 -10.94 3.91 4.47
CA THR A 513 -12.00 4.93 4.62
C THR A 513 -11.37 6.19 5.19
N LEU A 514 -12.12 7.29 5.28
CA LEU A 514 -11.59 8.48 5.95
C LEU A 514 -11.21 8.20 7.41
N ASP A 515 -11.83 7.22 8.09
CA ASP A 515 -11.55 6.91 9.50
C ASP A 515 -10.65 5.69 9.69
N PHE A 516 -10.58 4.80 8.70
CA PHE A 516 -9.73 3.61 8.72
C PHE A 516 -8.62 3.74 7.67
N PRO A 517 -7.36 3.94 8.09
CA PRO A 517 -6.31 4.47 7.21
C PRO A 517 -5.58 3.42 6.36
N SER A 518 -5.94 2.14 6.46
CA SER A 518 -5.26 1.05 5.77
C SER A 518 -6.14 0.39 4.71
N ASP A 519 -5.50 -0.13 3.66
CA ASP A 519 -6.07 -0.99 2.63
C ASP A 519 -6.10 -2.48 3.03
N HIS A 520 -5.66 -2.78 4.25
CA HIS A 520 -5.72 -4.08 4.92
C HIS A 520 -6.54 -4.01 6.21
N GLY A 521 -7.38 -5.02 6.42
CA GLY A 521 -8.12 -5.21 7.67
C GLY A 521 -7.20 -5.64 8.81
N ILE A 522 -7.50 -5.19 10.03
CA ILE A 522 -6.85 -5.69 11.24
C ILE A 522 -7.39 -7.09 11.53
N VAL A 523 -6.51 -8.02 11.87
CA VAL A 523 -6.91 -9.36 12.36
C VAL A 523 -6.52 -9.47 13.82
N ALA A 524 -7.45 -9.91 14.67
CA ALA A 524 -7.20 -10.13 16.09
C ALA A 524 -7.73 -11.48 16.54
N THR A 525 -6.93 -12.20 17.31
CA THR A 525 -7.24 -13.56 17.78
C THR A 525 -6.97 -13.69 19.28
N ALA A 526 -7.94 -14.25 20.00
CA ALA A 526 -7.73 -14.76 21.36
C ALA A 526 -7.22 -16.21 21.29
N LEU A 527 -6.11 -16.44 21.98
CA LEU A 527 -5.44 -17.73 22.08
C LEU A 527 -5.43 -18.17 23.55
N ARG A 528 -5.81 -19.41 23.82
CA ARG A 528 -5.55 -20.06 25.09
C ARG A 528 -4.23 -20.81 25.01
N VAL A 529 -3.33 -20.55 25.94
CA VAL A 529 -2.03 -21.20 26.08
C VAL A 529 -2.22 -22.58 26.71
N LEU A 530 -1.65 -23.59 26.08
CA LEU A 530 -1.60 -24.96 26.61
C LEU A 530 -0.43 -25.09 27.60
N ILE A 531 -0.70 -25.75 28.72
CA ILE A 531 0.24 -25.98 29.82
C ILE A 531 0.85 -27.37 29.67
#